data_AF-A0ABD3HD38-F1
#
_entry.id   AF-A0ABD3HD38-F1
#
_cell.length_a   1.000
_cell.length_b   1.000
_cell.length_c   1.000
_cell.angle_alpha   90.00
_cell.angle_beta   90.00
_cell.angle_gamma   90.00
#
_symmetry.space_group_name_H-M   'P 1'
#
loop_
_entity.id
_entity.type
_entity.pdbx_description
1 polymer ?
#
loop_
_entity_poly.entity_id
_entity_poly.type
_entity_poly.pdbx_seq_one_letter_code
_entity_poly.pdbx_strand_id
1 'polypeptide(L)'
;MEVKLHVTTVSPENRAVTSALEFVEVPTIELSLIETERAELARKLRDAGTRGQVCRIVNHDVPHELMKEIEIQGKRFFAQSVEVKSELVGRGKSAAYYTGNNTSELRHSLHWAESFFMLLGSWKTLDLDVVKKCIAVWATADDEFRKALLKYLICLRSTTEKILQLFAEGLGLKTDFYSSVLEARFGARWNYYPVCPEPDEVLGAHSHTDPNFLTFIQQGQVEGFQVRRDGQ
;
A
#
# COMPACT_ATOMS: atom_id res chain seq x y z
N MET A 1 -16.37 25.75 -25.89
CA MET A 1 -14.94 25.69 -25.54
C MET A 1 -14.53 24.24 -25.74
N GLU A 2 -13.86 23.93 -26.85
CA GLU A 2 -13.40 22.56 -27.14
C GLU A 2 -12.24 22.20 -26.21
N VAL A 3 -12.46 21.23 -25.33
CA VAL A 3 -11.38 20.62 -24.55
C VAL A 3 -10.62 19.70 -25.50
N LYS A 4 -9.49 20.18 -26.05
CA LYS A 4 -8.54 19.34 -26.79
C LYS A 4 -7.83 18.43 -25.79
N LEU A 5 -8.28 17.18 -25.66
CA LEU A 5 -7.53 16.13 -25.00
C LEU A 5 -6.25 15.88 -25.80
N HIS A 6 -5.09 16.28 -25.26
CA HIS A 6 -3.80 15.80 -25.76
C HIS A 6 -3.71 14.33 -25.40
N VAL A 7 -4.06 13.46 -26.35
CA VAL A 7 -3.72 12.03 -26.28
C VAL A 7 -2.22 11.91 -26.48
N THR A 8 -1.48 12.04 -25.39
CA THR A 8 -0.06 11.72 -25.37
C THR A 8 0.03 10.21 -25.54
N THR A 9 0.53 9.73 -26.68
CA THR A 9 0.74 8.30 -26.91
C THR A 9 1.60 7.73 -25.77
N VAL A 10 1.05 6.82 -24.99
CA VAL A 10 1.78 6.13 -23.92
C VAL A 10 2.87 5.29 -24.57
N SER A 11 4.11 5.46 -24.11
CA SER A 11 5.25 4.74 -24.65
C SER A 11 5.09 3.23 -24.43
N PRO A 12 5.60 2.36 -25.32
CA PRO A 12 5.36 0.92 -25.26
C PRO A 12 5.71 0.27 -23.91
N GLU A 13 6.73 0.78 -23.21
CA GLU A 13 7.15 0.31 -21.88
C GLU A 13 6.19 0.68 -20.74
N ASN A 14 5.21 1.55 -21.01
CA ASN A 14 4.17 1.98 -20.08
C ASN A 14 2.77 1.48 -20.50
N ARG A 15 2.70 0.47 -21.37
CA ARG A 15 1.45 -0.23 -21.74
C ARG A 15 1.32 -1.53 -20.97
N ALA A 16 0.11 -2.08 -20.92
CA ALA A 16 -0.10 -3.39 -20.31
C ALA A 16 0.68 -4.46 -21.09
N VAL A 17 1.31 -5.38 -20.36
CA VAL A 17 1.99 -6.52 -20.96
C VAL A 17 0.93 -7.47 -21.49
N THR A 18 0.87 -7.63 -22.81
CA THR A 18 -0.08 -8.54 -23.50
C THR A 18 0.47 -9.95 -23.71
N SER A 19 1.73 -10.22 -23.34
CA SER A 19 2.29 -11.57 -23.35
C SER A 19 1.73 -12.42 -22.22
N ALA A 20 1.77 -13.75 -22.38
CA ALA A 20 1.36 -14.67 -21.33
C ALA A 20 2.11 -14.37 -20.02
N LEU A 21 1.38 -13.94 -19.01
CA LEU A 21 1.92 -13.72 -17.67
C LEU A 21 2.12 -15.09 -17.00
N GLU A 22 3.32 -15.34 -16.50
CA GLU A 22 3.57 -16.52 -15.68
C GLU A 22 3.11 -16.23 -14.25
N PHE A 23 2.27 -17.13 -13.71
CA PHE A 23 1.94 -17.10 -12.29
C PHE A 23 3.13 -17.61 -11.49
N VAL A 24 3.84 -16.69 -10.84
CA VAL A 24 4.96 -17.02 -9.97
C VAL A 24 4.44 -17.27 -8.55
N GLU A 25 4.71 -18.46 -8.02
CA GLU A 25 4.45 -18.72 -6.61
C GLU A 25 5.37 -17.88 -5.73
N VAL A 26 4.78 -17.07 -4.85
CA VAL A 26 5.52 -16.27 -3.87
C VAL A 26 5.64 -17.02 -2.53
N PRO A 27 6.76 -16.89 -1.81
CA PRO A 27 6.91 -17.50 -0.49
C PRO A 27 5.75 -17.10 0.43
N THR A 28 5.19 -18.07 1.16
CA THR A 28 4.17 -17.82 2.18
C THR A 28 4.81 -17.86 3.58
N ILE A 29 4.57 -16.82 4.37
CA ILE A 29 4.98 -16.67 5.77
C ILE A 29 3.74 -16.80 6.65
N GLU A 30 3.63 -17.91 7.36
CA GLU A 30 2.52 -18.17 8.28
C GLU A 30 2.89 -17.71 9.69
N LEU A 31 2.42 -16.51 10.07
CA LEU A 31 2.85 -15.87 11.32
C LEU A 31 2.34 -16.57 12.59
N SER A 32 1.29 -17.38 12.51
CA SER A 32 0.82 -18.20 13.64
C SER A 32 1.85 -19.24 14.08
N LEU A 33 2.80 -19.61 13.22
CA LEU A 33 3.87 -20.58 13.52
C LEU A 33 5.10 -19.93 14.16
N ILE A 34 5.05 -18.65 14.53
CA ILE A 34 6.20 -17.91 15.07
C ILE A 34 6.80 -18.53 16.34
N GLU A 35 6.00 -19.22 17.15
CA GLU A 35 6.49 -19.88 18.37
C GLU A 35 7.10 -21.26 18.11
N THR A 36 6.67 -21.96 17.05
CA THR A 36 7.08 -23.35 16.76
C THR A 36 8.13 -23.44 15.65
N GLU A 37 8.11 -22.51 14.69
CA GLU A 37 8.92 -22.55 13.46
C GLU A 37 9.71 -21.26 13.25
N ARG A 38 10.00 -20.51 14.32
CA ARG A 38 10.62 -19.18 14.27
C ARG A 38 11.84 -19.08 13.33
N ALA A 39 12.78 -20.01 13.48
CA ALA A 39 14.02 -20.03 12.69
C ALA A 39 13.74 -20.24 11.19
N GLU A 40 12.76 -21.06 10.85
CA GLU A 40 12.37 -21.32 9.46
C GLU A 40 11.63 -20.12 8.86
N LEU A 41 10.75 -19.46 9.62
CA LEU A 41 10.10 -18.22 9.19
C LEU A 41 11.12 -17.09 8.97
N ALA A 42 12.09 -16.94 9.88
CA ALA A 42 13.18 -15.97 9.76
C ALA A 42 14.03 -16.24 8.50
N ARG A 43 14.33 -17.51 8.22
CA ARG A 43 15.04 -17.93 7.01
C ARG A 43 14.23 -17.60 5.75
N LYS A 44 12.94 -17.95 5.70
CA LYS A 44 12.05 -17.65 4.56
C LYS A 44 11.95 -16.15 4.31
N LEU A 45 11.79 -15.34 5.35
CA LEU A 45 11.73 -13.88 5.24
C LEU A 45 13.03 -13.28 4.73
N ARG A 46 14.18 -13.73 5.23
CA ARG A 46 15.49 -13.34 4.71
C ARG A 46 15.63 -13.69 3.23
N ASP A 47 15.30 -14.93 2.87
CA ASP A 47 15.44 -15.41 1.49
C ASP A 47 14.52 -14.63 0.53
N ALA A 48 13.31 -14.26 0.96
CA ALA A 48 12.41 -13.38 0.20
C ALA A 48 12.99 -11.96 0.04
N GLY A 49 13.44 -11.35 1.14
CA GLY A 49 13.98 -9.98 1.11
C GLY A 49 15.29 -9.85 0.34
N THR A 50 16.15 -10.86 0.38
CA THR A 50 17.45 -10.86 -0.36
C THR A 50 17.30 -11.10 -1.86
N ARG A 51 16.21 -11.74 -2.28
CA ARG A 51 15.92 -11.97 -3.70
C ARG A 51 15.07 -10.87 -4.34
N GLY A 52 14.80 -9.78 -3.61
CA GLY A 52 13.92 -8.69 -4.06
C GLY A 52 12.47 -9.15 -4.29
N GLN A 53 12.04 -10.22 -3.61
CA GLN A 53 10.75 -10.86 -3.86
C GLN A 53 9.68 -10.33 -2.92
N VAL A 54 8.45 -10.30 -3.43
CA VAL A 54 7.24 -10.20 -2.62
C VAL A 54 6.99 -11.54 -1.94
N CYS A 55 6.45 -11.50 -0.73
CA CYS A 55 5.97 -12.70 -0.03
C CYS A 55 4.54 -12.49 0.45
N ARG A 56 3.80 -13.58 0.62
CA ARG A 56 2.45 -13.57 1.18
C ARG A 56 2.53 -13.82 2.67
N ILE A 57 1.97 -12.92 3.47
CA ILE A 57 1.84 -13.12 4.91
C ILE A 57 0.44 -13.66 5.18
N VAL A 58 0.34 -14.77 5.92
CA VAL A 58 -0.94 -15.39 6.31
C VAL A 58 -0.98 -15.62 7.82
N ASN A 59 -2.20 -15.78 8.36
CA ASN A 59 -2.43 -15.95 9.80
C ASN A 59 -1.74 -14.87 10.65
N HIS A 60 -1.78 -13.63 10.17
CA HIS A 60 -1.27 -12.43 10.83
C HIS A 60 -2.30 -11.83 11.80
N ASP A 61 -1.89 -10.84 12.61
CA ASP A 61 -2.71 -10.26 13.68
C ASP A 61 -3.85 -9.34 13.20
N VAL A 62 -3.95 -9.08 11.90
CA VAL A 62 -5.01 -8.24 11.31
C VAL A 62 -6.27 -9.09 11.05
N PRO A 63 -7.40 -8.84 11.74
CA PRO A 63 -8.62 -9.61 11.52
C PRO A 63 -9.19 -9.38 10.11
N HIS A 64 -9.67 -10.46 9.47
CA HIS A 64 -10.25 -10.39 8.12
C HIS A 64 -11.42 -9.41 8.01
N GLU A 65 -12.32 -9.40 8.99
CA GLU A 65 -13.45 -8.45 9.00
C GLU A 65 -12.98 -7.00 9.04
N LEU A 66 -11.85 -6.73 9.69
CA LEU A 66 -11.28 -5.40 9.75
C LEU A 66 -10.66 -5.00 8.41
N MET A 67 -9.94 -5.92 7.75
CA MET A 67 -9.44 -5.71 6.38
C MET A 67 -10.58 -5.39 5.42
N LYS A 68 -11.67 -6.15 5.48
CA LYS A 68 -12.86 -5.95 4.66
C LYS A 68 -13.53 -4.60 4.94
N GLU A 69 -13.63 -4.20 6.20
CA GLU A 69 -14.17 -2.90 6.57
C GLU A 69 -13.33 -1.74 6.00
N ILE A 70 -11.99 -1.82 6.08
CA ILE A 70 -11.10 -0.80 5.48
C ILE A 70 -11.27 -0.73 3.96
N GLU A 71 -11.49 -1.86 3.29
CA GLU A 71 -11.78 -1.89 1.86
C GLU A 71 -13.12 -1.23 1.54
N ILE A 72 -14.19 -1.58 2.27
CA ILE A 72 -15.53 -1.00 2.09
C ILE A 72 -15.47 0.52 2.26
N GLN A 73 -14.77 1.00 3.28
CA GLN A 73 -14.67 2.42 3.58
C GLN A 73 -13.81 3.16 2.55
N GLY A 74 -12.74 2.53 2.04
CA GLY A 74 -12.02 3.02 0.87
C GLY A 74 -12.93 3.16 -0.35
N LYS A 75 -13.80 2.17 -0.64
CA LYS A 75 -14.78 2.28 -1.73
C LYS A 75 -15.78 3.42 -1.52
N ARG A 76 -16.27 3.61 -0.29
CA ARG A 76 -17.16 4.74 0.08
C ARG A 76 -16.47 6.08 -0.15
N PHE A 77 -15.16 6.18 0.12
CA PHE A 77 -14.38 7.38 -0.20
C PHE A 77 -14.39 7.72 -1.68
N PHE A 78 -13.98 6.77 -2.52
CA PHE A 78 -13.82 7.02 -3.96
C PHE A 78 -15.15 7.20 -4.69
N ALA A 79 -16.25 6.74 -4.11
CA ALA A 79 -17.61 6.99 -4.58
C ALA A 79 -18.12 8.42 -4.34
N GLN A 80 -17.43 9.25 -3.54
CA GLN A 80 -17.79 10.66 -3.34
C GLN A 80 -17.53 11.48 -4.61
N SER A 81 -18.15 12.66 -4.70
CA SER A 81 -17.97 13.56 -5.83
C SER A 81 -16.52 14.05 -5.94
N VAL A 82 -16.11 14.45 -7.15
CA VAL A 82 -14.74 14.94 -7.38
C VAL A 82 -14.49 16.20 -6.54
N GLU A 83 -15.48 17.05 -6.35
CA GLU A 83 -15.40 18.27 -5.53
C GLU A 83 -14.98 17.92 -4.10
N VAL A 84 -15.66 16.95 -3.48
CA VAL A 84 -15.39 16.51 -2.11
C VAL A 84 -14.00 15.88 -1.99
N LYS A 85 -13.63 14.99 -2.92
CA LYS A 85 -12.29 14.38 -2.93
C LYS A 85 -11.19 15.44 -3.17
N SER A 86 -11.49 16.46 -3.96
CA SER A 86 -10.54 17.51 -4.34
C SER A 86 -10.22 18.50 -3.23
N GLU A 87 -11.03 18.59 -2.17
CA GLU A 87 -10.70 19.38 -0.97
C GLU A 87 -9.41 18.89 -0.30
N LEU A 88 -9.02 17.64 -0.53
CA LEU A 88 -7.81 17.01 0.00
C LEU A 88 -6.60 17.10 -0.96
N VAL A 89 -6.65 17.93 -2.00
CA VAL A 89 -5.56 18.08 -2.99
C VAL A 89 -4.42 18.94 -2.44
N GLY A 90 -3.20 18.39 -2.45
CA GLY A 90 -1.97 19.14 -2.20
C GLY A 90 -0.94 18.39 -1.37
N ARG A 91 0.13 17.90 -2.02
CA ARG A 91 1.29 17.36 -1.29
C ARG A 91 1.96 18.48 -0.48
N GLY A 92 2.13 18.26 0.83
CA GLY A 92 2.93 19.13 1.70
C GLY A 92 2.17 20.19 2.50
N LYS A 93 0.85 20.34 2.34
CA LYS A 93 0.01 21.21 3.20
C LYS A 93 -0.60 20.46 4.38
N SER A 94 -0.81 19.15 4.24
CA SER A 94 -1.48 18.29 5.20
C SER A 94 -0.76 16.94 5.35
N ALA A 95 -1.05 16.25 6.46
CA ALA A 95 -0.62 14.87 6.67
C ALA A 95 -1.33 13.88 5.72
N ALA A 96 -2.28 14.32 4.90
CA ALA A 96 -3.00 13.51 3.93
C ALA A 96 -3.10 14.23 2.58
N TYR A 97 -3.17 13.51 1.47
CA TYR A 97 -3.45 14.11 0.17
C TYR A 97 -4.17 13.13 -0.77
N TYR A 98 -5.02 13.68 -1.63
CA TYR A 98 -5.68 13.00 -2.74
C TYR A 98 -4.99 13.34 -4.08
N THR A 99 -4.86 12.34 -4.95
CA THR A 99 -4.40 12.49 -6.34
C THR A 99 -5.30 11.70 -7.27
N GLY A 100 -5.61 12.24 -8.45
CA GLY A 100 -6.31 11.51 -9.51
C GLY A 100 -6.24 12.29 -10.82
N ASN A 101 -6.64 11.67 -11.93
CA ASN A 101 -6.54 12.26 -13.28
C ASN A 101 -7.39 13.52 -13.49
N ASN A 102 -8.23 13.89 -12.52
CA ASN A 102 -9.07 15.09 -12.54
C ASN A 102 -8.43 16.29 -11.82
N THR A 103 -7.21 16.18 -11.29
CA THR A 103 -6.55 17.30 -10.60
C THR A 103 -5.71 18.14 -11.57
N SER A 104 -5.61 19.45 -11.30
CA SER A 104 -4.84 20.39 -12.13
C SER A 104 -3.31 20.16 -12.10
N GLU A 105 -2.85 19.26 -11.23
CA GLU A 105 -1.46 18.81 -11.18
C GLU A 105 -1.21 17.76 -12.27
N LEU A 106 -0.92 18.23 -13.49
CA LEU A 106 -0.44 17.44 -14.63
C LEU A 106 0.99 16.88 -14.42
N ARG A 107 1.31 16.35 -13.23
CA ARG A 107 2.65 15.84 -12.94
C ARG A 107 2.59 14.36 -12.55
N HIS A 108 3.42 13.61 -13.29
CA HIS A 108 3.66 12.17 -13.23
C HIS A 108 2.56 11.36 -13.95
N SER A 109 2.80 11.14 -15.24
CA SER A 109 2.22 10.08 -16.08
C SER A 109 0.89 9.49 -15.63
N LEU A 110 -0.18 9.91 -16.31
CA LEU A 110 -1.56 9.38 -16.38
C LEU A 110 -1.78 7.94 -15.85
N HIS A 111 -1.59 7.69 -14.56
CA HIS A 111 -1.99 6.44 -13.92
C HIS A 111 -3.50 6.29 -14.08
N TRP A 112 -3.99 5.11 -14.46
CA TRP A 112 -5.43 4.84 -14.48
C TRP A 112 -5.93 4.55 -13.06
N ALA A 113 -5.76 5.52 -12.17
CA ALA A 113 -6.02 5.39 -10.75
C ALA A 113 -6.37 6.72 -10.09
N GLU A 114 -7.17 6.61 -9.03
CA GLU A 114 -7.22 7.60 -7.96
C GLU A 114 -6.42 7.06 -6.76
N SER A 115 -5.75 7.94 -6.03
CA SER A 115 -5.07 7.59 -4.80
C SER A 115 -5.38 8.56 -3.68
N PHE A 116 -5.47 8.01 -2.47
CA PHE A 116 -5.52 8.79 -1.25
C PHE A 116 -4.42 8.29 -0.32
N PHE A 117 -3.58 9.22 0.17
CA PHE A 117 -2.45 8.90 1.03
C PHE A 117 -2.58 9.63 2.36
N MET A 118 -2.19 8.96 3.45
CA MET A 118 -2.01 9.55 4.78
C MET A 118 -0.64 9.19 5.33
N LEU A 119 0.10 10.22 5.74
CA LEU A 119 1.26 10.10 6.63
C LEU A 119 0.75 9.96 8.06
N LEU A 120 1.05 8.84 8.69
CA LEU A 120 0.55 8.44 10.00
C LEU A 120 1.60 8.60 11.11
N GLY A 121 2.70 9.31 10.83
CA GLY A 121 3.76 9.64 11.79
C GLY A 121 5.05 8.87 11.56
N SER A 122 5.82 8.70 12.65
CA SER A 122 7.06 7.92 12.69
C SER A 122 6.79 6.54 13.27
N TRP A 123 7.54 5.54 12.82
CA TRP A 123 7.50 4.17 13.33
C TRP A 123 7.70 4.09 14.85
N LYS A 124 8.71 4.80 15.37
CA LYS A 124 9.04 4.82 16.82
C LYS A 124 7.92 5.44 17.65
N THR A 125 7.16 6.36 17.06
CA THR A 125 6.12 7.14 17.71
C THR A 125 4.79 6.97 16.97
N LEU A 126 4.44 5.76 16.53
CA LEU A 126 3.07 5.51 16.06
C LEU A 126 2.16 5.69 17.27
N ASP A 127 1.78 6.95 17.45
CA ASP A 127 1.13 7.52 18.59
C ASP A 127 -0.34 7.57 18.24
N LEU A 128 -1.18 7.06 19.15
CA LEU A 128 -2.62 7.05 18.99
C LEU A 128 -3.15 8.47 18.70
N ASP A 129 -2.50 9.50 19.23
CA ASP A 129 -2.86 10.90 18.96
C ASP A 129 -2.44 11.36 17.57
N VAL A 130 -1.38 10.81 16.98
CA VAL A 130 -1.06 11.03 15.57
C VAL A 130 -2.10 10.33 14.69
N VAL A 131 -2.48 9.09 14.99
CA VAL A 131 -3.53 8.39 14.22
C VAL A 131 -4.86 9.16 14.30
N LYS A 132 -5.26 9.66 15.47
CA LYS A 132 -6.45 10.51 15.64
C LYS A 132 -6.35 11.80 14.82
N LYS A 133 -5.21 12.49 14.82
CA LYS A 133 -4.99 13.73 14.02
C LYS A 133 -5.03 13.45 12.51
N CYS A 134 -4.42 12.36 12.07
CA CYS A 134 -4.42 11.95 10.66
C CYS A 134 -5.81 11.51 10.19
N ILE A 135 -6.63 11.00 11.09
CA ILE A 135 -8.03 10.74 10.80
C ILE A 135 -8.85 12.05 10.69
N ALA A 136 -8.51 13.07 11.48
CA ALA A 136 -9.21 14.36 11.44
C ALA A 136 -8.98 15.13 10.13
N VAL A 137 -7.85 14.92 9.44
CA VAL A 137 -7.64 15.50 8.08
C VAL A 137 -8.53 14.85 7.02
N TRP A 138 -9.09 13.67 7.30
CA TRP A 138 -10.15 13.11 6.49
C TRP A 138 -11.51 13.60 7.00
N ALA A 139 -11.83 14.84 6.68
CA ALA A 139 -13.05 15.51 7.17
C ALA A 139 -14.34 14.73 6.81
N THR A 140 -14.36 14.10 5.64
CA THR A 140 -15.51 13.34 5.13
C THR A 140 -15.61 11.91 5.66
N ALA A 141 -14.65 11.45 6.48
CA ALA A 141 -14.75 10.16 7.14
C ALA A 141 -15.86 10.18 8.19
N ASP A 142 -16.67 9.12 8.24
CA ASP A 142 -17.57 8.89 9.37
C ASP A 142 -16.81 8.25 10.54
N ASP A 143 -17.40 8.30 11.74
CA ASP A 143 -16.75 7.78 12.96
C ASP A 143 -16.53 6.26 12.93
N GLU A 144 -17.29 5.51 12.13
CA GLU A 144 -17.11 4.07 11.97
C GLU A 144 -15.80 3.79 11.24
N PHE A 145 -15.55 4.49 10.14
CA PHE A 145 -14.30 4.38 9.39
C PHE A 145 -13.09 4.79 10.24
N ARG A 146 -13.20 5.90 10.99
CA ARG A 146 -12.16 6.35 11.92
C ARG A 146 -11.75 5.24 12.89
N LYS A 147 -12.73 4.60 13.51
CA LYS A 147 -12.52 3.51 14.48
C LYS A 147 -11.95 2.26 13.83
N ALA A 148 -12.45 1.88 12.65
CA ALA A 148 -11.95 0.74 11.89
C ALA A 148 -10.48 0.95 11.51
N LEU A 149 -10.14 2.12 10.95
CA LEU A 149 -8.78 2.44 10.54
C LEU A 149 -7.82 2.42 11.74
N LEU A 150 -8.19 3.01 12.87
CA LEU A 150 -7.36 2.98 14.07
C LEU A 150 -7.04 1.55 14.50
N LYS A 151 -8.07 0.68 14.59
CA LYS A 151 -7.88 -0.74 14.95
C LYS A 151 -6.99 -1.46 13.92
N TYR A 152 -7.20 -1.20 12.63
CA TYR A 152 -6.45 -1.83 11.55
C TYR A 152 -4.96 -1.52 11.66
N LEU A 153 -4.63 -0.24 11.89
CA LEU A 153 -3.24 0.22 12.02
C LEU A 153 -2.55 -0.36 13.27
N ILE A 154 -3.28 -0.53 14.39
CA ILE A 154 -2.75 -1.16 15.60
C ILE A 154 -2.38 -2.63 15.32
N CYS A 155 -3.28 -3.40 14.71
CA CYS A 155 -3.02 -4.79 14.35
C CYS A 155 -1.87 -4.91 13.33
N LEU A 156 -1.83 -4.01 12.34
CA LEU A 156 -0.78 -3.99 11.33
C LEU A 156 0.59 -3.66 11.94
N ARG A 157 0.64 -2.76 12.94
CA ARG A 157 1.88 -2.48 13.70
C ARG A 157 2.39 -3.73 14.40
N SER A 158 1.54 -4.45 15.13
CA SER A 158 1.91 -5.72 15.79
C SER A 158 2.47 -6.73 14.79
N THR A 159 1.79 -6.90 13.65
CA THR A 159 2.24 -7.76 12.55
C THR A 159 3.61 -7.32 12.02
N THR A 160 3.81 -6.02 11.83
CA THR A 160 5.07 -5.44 11.36
C THR A 160 6.21 -5.69 12.35
N GLU A 161 5.98 -5.49 13.65
CA GLU A 161 6.98 -5.74 14.70
C GLU A 161 7.47 -7.20 14.69
N LYS A 162 6.55 -8.17 14.55
CA LYS A 162 6.91 -9.59 14.42
C LYS A 162 7.75 -9.87 13.18
N ILE A 163 7.38 -9.29 12.04
CA ILE A 163 8.14 -9.45 10.78
C ILE A 163 9.53 -8.84 10.90
N LEU A 164 9.67 -7.66 11.49
CA LEU A 164 10.97 -7.02 11.69
C LEU A 164 11.88 -7.85 12.60
N GLN A 165 11.36 -8.44 13.67
CA GLN A 165 12.14 -9.33 14.54
C GLN A 165 12.63 -10.57 13.79
N LEU A 166 11.75 -11.22 13.03
CA LEU A 166 12.12 -12.37 12.20
C LEU A 166 13.16 -12.01 11.13
N PHE A 167 13.02 -10.83 10.52
CA PHE A 167 13.97 -10.34 9.52
C PHE A 167 15.34 -10.07 10.14
N ALA A 168 15.38 -9.49 11.35
CA ALA A 168 16.61 -9.28 12.10
C ALA A 168 17.30 -10.61 12.43
N GLU A 169 16.55 -11.60 12.94
CA GLU A 169 17.07 -12.93 13.23
C GLU A 169 17.60 -13.64 12.00
N GLY A 170 16.87 -13.56 10.88
CA GLY A 170 17.30 -14.15 9.60
C GLY A 170 18.65 -13.61 9.16
N LEU A 171 18.93 -12.33 9.45
CA LEU A 171 20.21 -11.67 9.17
C LEU A 171 21.26 -11.86 10.27
N GLY A 172 20.98 -12.63 11.33
CA GLY A 172 21.89 -12.84 12.45
C GLY A 172 22.03 -11.61 13.37
N LEU A 173 21.06 -10.70 13.34
CA LEU A 173 21.00 -9.51 14.17
C LEU A 173 20.15 -9.79 15.43
N LYS A 174 20.27 -8.91 16.44
CA LYS A 174 19.37 -8.94 17.60
C LYS A 174 17.94 -8.61 17.17
N THR A 175 16.95 -9.22 17.80
CA THR A 175 15.52 -9.05 17.49
C THR A 175 15.04 -7.60 17.58
N ASP A 176 15.66 -6.81 18.45
CA ASP A 176 15.38 -5.40 18.68
C ASP A 176 16.15 -4.44 17.76
N PHE A 177 16.97 -4.97 16.83
CA PHE A 177 17.82 -4.17 15.96
C PHE A 177 17.01 -3.09 15.22
N TYR A 178 15.96 -3.49 14.49
CA TYR A 178 15.15 -2.52 13.73
C TYR A 178 14.40 -1.54 14.62
N SER A 179 13.91 -1.95 15.79
CA SER A 179 13.30 -1.00 16.74
C SER A 179 14.29 0.08 17.22
N SER A 180 15.59 -0.25 17.29
CA SER A 180 16.61 0.72 17.71
C SER A 180 17.01 1.69 16.60
N VAL A 181 17.15 1.21 15.36
CA VAL A 181 17.73 1.99 14.25
C VAL A 181 16.71 2.59 13.28
N LEU A 182 15.49 2.05 13.19
CA LEU A 182 14.54 2.46 12.16
C LEU A 182 13.88 3.79 12.52
N GLU A 183 14.19 4.83 11.76
CA GLU A 183 13.53 6.15 11.83
C GLU A 183 12.56 6.35 10.65
N ALA A 184 11.88 5.28 10.26
CA ALA A 184 10.97 5.30 9.13
C ALA A 184 9.67 6.07 9.46
N ARG A 185 9.13 6.73 8.44
CA ARG A 185 7.77 7.23 8.47
C ARG A 185 6.80 6.08 8.19
N PHE A 186 5.65 6.12 8.84
CA PHE A 186 4.57 5.17 8.59
C PHE A 186 3.44 5.89 7.85
N GLY A 187 2.91 5.28 6.80
CA GLY A 187 1.85 5.87 5.99
C GLY A 187 0.95 4.81 5.38
N ALA A 188 -0.27 5.20 5.05
CA ALA A 188 -1.24 4.36 4.38
C ALA A 188 -1.64 5.00 3.05
N ARG A 189 -1.82 4.18 2.02
CA ARG A 189 -2.29 4.58 0.70
C ARG A 189 -3.43 3.68 0.29
N TRP A 190 -4.52 4.28 -0.16
CA TRP A 190 -5.56 3.60 -0.93
C TRP A 190 -5.37 3.95 -2.38
N ASN A 191 -5.42 2.93 -3.24
CA ASN A 191 -5.45 3.08 -4.69
C ASN A 191 -6.76 2.51 -5.20
N TYR A 192 -7.46 3.28 -6.01
CA TYR A 192 -8.69 2.88 -6.67
C TYR A 192 -8.48 2.92 -8.18
N TYR A 193 -8.65 1.76 -8.81
CA TYR A 193 -8.47 1.58 -10.24
C TYR A 193 -9.87 1.47 -10.88
N PRO A 194 -10.42 2.54 -11.46
CA PRO A 194 -11.71 2.48 -12.13
C PRO A 194 -11.64 1.57 -13.37
N VAL A 195 -12.79 1.09 -13.84
CA VAL A 195 -12.86 0.33 -15.10
C VAL A 195 -12.27 1.17 -16.23
N CYS A 196 -11.35 0.58 -17.00
CA CYS A 196 -10.74 1.23 -18.14
C CYS A 196 -11.39 0.74 -19.45
N PRO A 197 -11.80 1.65 -20.36
CA PRO A 197 -12.27 1.27 -21.70
C PRO A 197 -11.16 0.68 -22.58
N GLU A 198 -9.90 1.08 -22.36
CA GLU A 198 -8.73 0.67 -23.16
C GLU A 198 -7.62 0.13 -22.23
N PRO A 199 -7.85 -1.00 -21.54
CA PRO A 199 -6.93 -1.52 -20.50
C PRO A 199 -5.55 -1.92 -21.04
N ASP A 200 -5.43 -2.18 -22.35
CA ASP A 200 -4.16 -2.52 -22.99
C ASP A 200 -3.25 -1.28 -23.20
N GLU A 201 -3.83 -0.08 -23.19
CA GLU A 201 -3.13 1.17 -23.52
C GLU A 201 -2.73 1.98 -22.28
N VAL A 202 -3.17 1.58 -21.09
CA VAL A 202 -2.91 2.30 -19.84
C VAL A 202 -2.46 1.36 -18.72
N LEU A 203 -1.74 1.90 -17.75
CA LEU A 203 -1.39 1.20 -16.52
C LEU A 203 -2.10 1.84 -15.33
N GLY A 204 -2.64 1.02 -14.43
CA GLY A 204 -3.15 1.49 -13.14
C GLY A 204 -2.05 2.18 -12.33
N ALA A 205 -0.85 1.58 -12.29
CA ALA A 205 0.36 2.18 -11.76
C ALA A 205 1.55 1.78 -12.64
N HIS A 206 2.44 2.73 -12.92
CA HIS A 206 3.64 2.43 -13.69
C HIS A 206 4.58 1.50 -12.92
N SER A 207 5.44 0.77 -13.64
CA SER A 207 6.49 -0.04 -13.04
C SER A 207 7.40 0.82 -12.17
N HIS A 208 7.51 0.50 -10.87
CA HIS A 208 8.39 1.18 -9.93
C HIS A 208 8.82 0.24 -8.81
N THR A 209 9.87 0.64 -8.09
CA THR A 209 10.23 0.07 -6.80
C THR A 209 9.79 1.02 -5.69
N ASP A 210 9.30 0.48 -4.58
CA ASP A 210 8.94 1.31 -3.45
C ASP A 210 10.19 1.96 -2.83
N PRO A 211 10.13 3.26 -2.49
CA PRO A 211 11.23 3.94 -1.79
C PRO A 211 11.23 3.65 -0.27
N ASN A 212 10.31 2.82 0.22
CA ASN A 212 10.09 2.55 1.64
C ASN A 212 10.87 1.32 2.11
N PHE A 213 11.05 1.19 3.42
CA PHE A 213 11.71 0.02 4.01
C PHE A 213 10.86 -1.27 3.86
N LEU A 214 9.55 -1.17 4.09
CA LEU A 214 8.61 -2.29 4.00
C LEU A 214 7.23 -1.76 3.58
N THR A 215 6.57 -2.47 2.66
CA THR A 215 5.22 -2.17 2.21
C THR A 215 4.31 -3.39 2.42
N PHE A 216 3.16 -3.16 3.04
CA PHE A 216 2.08 -4.14 3.12
C PHE A 216 1.02 -3.80 2.08
N ILE A 217 0.69 -4.77 1.24
CA ILE A 217 -0.34 -4.62 0.20
C ILE A 217 -1.53 -5.49 0.59
N GLN A 218 -2.67 -4.85 0.83
CA GLN A 218 -3.97 -5.51 0.86
C GLN A 218 -4.62 -5.34 -0.51
N GLN A 219 -4.75 -6.43 -1.26
CA GLN A 219 -5.43 -6.43 -2.55
C GLN A 219 -6.91 -6.78 -2.39
N GLY A 220 -7.77 -6.12 -3.16
CA GLY A 220 -9.19 -6.50 -3.25
C GLY A 220 -9.39 -7.77 -4.08
N GLN A 221 -10.63 -8.03 -4.49
CA GLN A 221 -10.99 -9.24 -5.24
C GLN A 221 -10.58 -9.22 -6.73
N VAL A 222 -10.06 -8.09 -7.22
CA VAL A 222 -9.67 -7.92 -8.63
C VAL A 222 -8.16 -8.08 -8.76
N GLU A 223 -7.73 -8.92 -9.69
CA GLU A 223 -6.32 -9.13 -10.03
C GLU A 223 -5.73 -7.93 -10.76
N GLY A 224 -4.42 -7.71 -10.63
CA GLY A 224 -3.74 -6.58 -11.27
C GLY A 224 -2.36 -6.24 -10.70
N PHE A 225 -2.02 -6.76 -9.52
CA PHE A 225 -0.66 -6.63 -8.99
C PHE A 225 0.29 -7.54 -9.77
N GLN A 226 1.36 -6.96 -10.31
CA GLN A 226 2.40 -7.66 -11.06
C GLN A 226 3.76 -7.27 -10.48
N VAL A 227 4.70 -8.22 -10.52
CA VAL A 227 6.08 -8.03 -10.09
C VAL A 227 7.01 -8.35 -11.25
N ARG A 228 8.03 -7.52 -11.43
CA ARG A 228 9.08 -7.80 -12.40
C ARG A 228 10.12 -8.73 -11.78
N ARG A 229 10.38 -9.88 -12.39
CA ARG A 229 11.36 -10.86 -11.92
C ARG A 229 12.11 -11.46 -13.10
N ASP A 230 13.44 -11.55 -12.97
CA ASP A 230 14.31 -12.18 -13.98
C ASP A 230 14.12 -11.59 -15.40
N GLY A 231 13.76 -10.31 -15.49
CA GLY A 231 13.53 -9.57 -16.74
C GLY A 231 12.11 -9.66 -17.32
N GLN A 232 11.23 -10.42 -16.68
CA GLN A 232 9.81 -10.58 -17.02
C GLN A 232 8.93 -9.75 -16.10
#